data_AF-A0A1T3NUH9-F1
#
_entry.id   AF-A0A1T3NUH9-F1
#
_cell.length_a   1.000
_cell.length_b   1.000
_cell.length_c   1.000
_cell.angle_alpha   90.00
_cell.angle_beta   90.00
_cell.angle_gamma   90.00
#
_symmetry.space_group_name_H-M   'P 1'
#
loop_
_entity.id
_entity.type
_entity.pdbx_description
1 polymer ?
#
loop_
_entity_poly.entity_id
_entity_poly.type
_entity_poly.pdbx_seq_one_letter_code
_entity_poly.pdbx_strand_id
1 'polypeptide(L)' 'MTDIRFTAIDPDRPVVRDKGNGIITVPLLACDAEAEPVGKINLLLDGVRAELLHAGLSRALYGPNPTRREP' A
#
# COMPACT_ATOMS: atom_id res chain seq x y z
N MET A 1 5.67 -23.93 7.58
CA MET A 1 5.05 -22.86 6.78
C MET A 1 5.28 -21.58 7.56
N THR A 2 6.05 -20.64 7.04
CA THR A 2 6.35 -19.38 7.75
C THR A 2 5.13 -18.47 7.69
N ASP A 3 4.69 -17.98 8.84
CA ASP A 3 3.48 -17.17 8.99
C ASP A 3 3.80 -15.70 8.67
N ILE A 4 3.11 -15.12 7.68
CA ILE A 4 3.27 -13.71 7.30
C ILE A 4 2.40 -12.87 8.24
N ARG A 5 3.02 -11.92 8.94
CA ARG A 5 2.32 -11.06 9.91
C ARG A 5 1.97 -9.70 9.35
N PHE A 6 2.88 -9.11 8.57
CA PHE A 6 2.66 -7.81 7.96
C PHE A 6 3.50 -7.63 6.69
N THR A 7 3.31 -6.48 6.04
CA THR A 7 4.07 -6.12 4.84
C THR A 7 4.63 -4.70 4.95
N ALA A 8 5.85 -4.50 4.46
CA ALA A 8 6.51 -3.19 4.36
C ALA A 8 6.88 -2.88 2.90
N ILE A 9 7.17 -1.62 2.57
CA ILE A 9 7.68 -1.27 1.24
C ILE A 9 9.08 -1.86 1.06
N ASP A 10 9.34 -2.51 -0.07
CA ASP A 10 10.67 -2.99 -0.43
C ASP A 10 11.56 -1.79 -0.83
N PRO A 11 12.59 -1.43 -0.03
CA PRO A 11 13.40 -0.24 -0.30
C PRO A 11 14.29 -0.40 -1.54
N ASP A 12 14.55 -1.63 -1.97
CA ASP A 12 15.44 -1.92 -3.10
C ASP A 12 14.71 -1.84 -4.44
N ARG A 13 13.38 -1.71 -4.43
CA ARG A 13 12.55 -1.73 -5.64
C ARG A 13 11.67 -0.48 -5.69
N PRO A 14 11.70 0.30 -6.79
CA PRO A 14 10.88 1.48 -6.89
C PRO A 14 9.41 1.13 -7.13
N VAL A 15 8.51 2.03 -6.71
CA VAL A 15 7.12 2.02 -7.16
C VAL A 15 7.08 2.43 -8.64
N VAL A 16 6.43 1.64 -9.48
CA VAL A 16 6.38 1.87 -10.93
C VAL A 16 4.92 2.00 -11.38
N ARG A 17 4.64 2.97 -12.24
CA ARG A 17 3.36 3.09 -12.95
C ARG A 17 3.54 2.71 -14.42
N ASP A 18 2.86 1.66 -14.85
CA ASP A 18 2.79 1.26 -16.25
C ASP A 18 1.98 2.30 -17.04
N LYS A 19 2.55 2.80 -18.14
CA LYS A 19 1.94 3.85 -18.97
C LYS A 19 0.87 3.34 -19.94
N GLY A 20 0.90 2.05 -20.28
CA GLY A 20 -0.02 1.43 -21.23
C GLY A 20 -1.36 1.07 -20.59
N ASN A 21 -1.35 0.59 -19.34
CA ASN A 21 -2.57 0.19 -18.61
C ASN A 21 -2.85 1.04 -17.35
N GLY A 22 -1.94 1.93 -16.97
CA GLY A 22 -2.10 2.81 -15.81
C GLY A 22 -1.91 2.14 -14.45
N ILE A 23 -1.53 0.85 -14.40
CA ILE A 23 -1.36 0.08 -13.16
C ILE A 23 -0.11 0.56 -12.42
N ILE A 24 -0.27 0.80 -11.13
CA ILE A 24 0.79 1.11 -10.18
C ILE A 24 1.19 -0.19 -9.48
N THR A 25 2.47 -0.55 -9.59
CA THR A 25 3.07 -1.68 -8.88
C THR A 25 3.85 -1.16 -7.69
N VAL A 26 3.40 -1.53 -6.49
CA VAL A 26 4.09 -1.23 -5.22
C VAL A 26 4.79 -2.51 -4.75
N PRO A 27 6.13 -2.57 -4.76
CA PRO A 27 6.85 -3.73 -4.27
C PRO A 27 6.85 -3.74 -2.74
N LEU A 28 6.52 -4.89 -2.16
CA LEU A 28 6.44 -5.07 -0.71
C LEU A 28 7.29 -6.27 -0.26
N LEU A 29 7.82 -6.16 0.95
CA LEU A 29 8.37 -7.26 1.73
C LEU A 29 7.26 -7.86 2.59
N ALA A 30 7.10 -9.18 2.55
CA ALA A 30 6.32 -9.92 3.53
C ALA A 30 7.23 -10.22 4.72
N CYS A 31 6.80 -9.85 5.91
CA CYS A 31 7.58 -9.97 7.15
C CYS A 31 6.88 -10.90 8.14
N ASP A 32 7.67 -11.63 8.92
CA ASP A 32 7.17 -12.41 10.04
C ASP A 32 6.96 -11.55 11.30
N ALA A 33 6.74 -12.18 12.46
CA ALA A 33 6.50 -11.51 13.72
C ALA A 33 7.71 -10.70 14.23
N GLU A 34 8.92 -11.09 13.84
CA GLU A 34 10.18 -10.46 14.27
C GLU A 34 10.65 -9.39 13.29
N ALA A 35 9.80 -9.02 12.31
CA ALA A 35 10.09 -8.10 11.22
C ALA A 35 11.13 -8.60 10.20
N GLU A 36 11.47 -9.88 10.23
CA GLU A 36 12.39 -10.46 9.26
C GLU A 36 11.66 -10.67 7.91
N PRO A 37 12.28 -10.29 6.77
CA PRO A 37 11.68 -10.46 5.46
C PRO A 37 11.66 -11.95 5.06
N VAL A 38 10.47 -12.50 4.90
CA VAL A 38 10.24 -13.91 4.53
C VAL A 38 9.79 -14.08 3.09
N GLY A 39 9.53 -12.98 2.39
CA GLY A 39 9.17 -13.01 0.97
C GLY A 39 9.06 -11.63 0.34
N LYS A 40 8.93 -11.62 -0.99
CA LYS A 40 8.66 -10.43 -1.79
C LYS A 40 7.33 -10.59 -2.51
N ILE A 41 6.50 -9.56 -2.45
CA ILE A 41 5.19 -9.51 -3.11
C ILE A 41 5.04 -8.18 -3.86
N ASN A 42 4.07 -8.10 -4.77
CA ASN A 42 3.72 -6.87 -5.46
C ASN A 42 2.24 -6.55 -5.22
N LEU A 43 1.95 -5.36 -4.70
CA LEU A 43 0.59 -4.82 -4.67
C LEU A 43 0.33 -4.10 -5.98
N LEU A 44 -0.73 -4.53 -6.68
CA LEU A 44 -1.15 -3.96 -7.96
C LEU A 44 -2.38 -3.07 -7.77
N LEU A 45 -2.25 -1.80 -8.11
CA LEU A 45 -3.29 -0.79 -7.96
C LEU A 45 -3.62 -0.18 -9.32
N ASP A 46 -4.88 -0.19 -9.71
CA ASP A 46 -5.36 0.76 -10.70
C ASP A 46 -5.58 2.14 -10.05
N GLY A 47 -5.93 3.15 -10.84
CA GLY A 47 -6.15 4.50 -10.32
C GLY A 47 -7.24 4.56 -9.24
N VAL A 48 -8.31 3.78 -9.37
CA VAL A 48 -9.42 3.78 -8.40
C VAL A 48 -8.96 3.15 -7.08
N ARG A 49 -8.28 2.01 -7.13
CA ARG A 49 -7.75 1.33 -5.94
C ARG A 49 -6.70 2.16 -5.23
N ALA A 50 -5.88 2.90 -5.98
CA ALA A 50 -4.89 3.80 -5.39
C ALA A 50 -5.57 4.93 -4.59
N GLU A 51 -6.60 5.57 -5.15
CA GLU A 51 -7.37 6.60 -4.43
C GLU A 51 -8.09 6.05 -3.20
N LEU A 52 -8.72 4.86 -3.33
CA LEU A 52 -9.39 4.22 -2.20
C LEU A 52 -8.40 3.84 -1.08
N LEU A 53 -7.24 3.30 -1.45
CA LEU A 53 -6.18 3.00 -0.49
C LEU A 53 -5.70 4.28 0.20
N HIS A 54 -5.47 5.35 -0.56
CA HIS A 54 -5.06 6.64 -0.02
C HIS A 54 -6.10 7.22 0.95
N ALA A 55 -7.40 7.18 0.60
CA ALA A 55 -8.48 7.63 1.46
C ALA A 55 -8.57 6.79 2.75
N GLY A 56 -8.44 5.46 2.63
CA GLY A 56 -8.44 4.54 3.76
C GLY A 56 -7.28 4.80 4.73
N LEU A 57 -6.06 4.94 4.20
CA LEU A 57 -4.86 5.23 4.99
C LEU A 57 -4.94 6.62 5.63
N SER A 58 -5.38 7.63 4.89
CA SER A 58 -5.57 8.98 5.42
C SER A 58 -6.56 8.97 6.59
N ARG A 59 -7.67 8.25 6.46
CA ARG A 59 -8.64 8.11 7.54
C ARG A 59 -8.08 7.36 8.75
N ALA A 60 -7.27 6.33 8.54
CA ALA A 60 -6.65 5.57 9.62
C ALA A 60 -5.61 6.40 10.40
N LEU A 61 -4.82 7.21 9.69
CA LEU A 61 -3.75 8.03 10.28
C LEU A 61 -4.26 9.32 10.92
N TYR A 62 -5.21 10.00 10.28
CA TYR A 62 -5.65 11.34 10.68
C TYR A 62 -7.07 11.36 11.27
N GLY A 63 -7.73 10.21 11.38
CA GLY A 63 -9.14 10.12 11.74
C GLY A 63 -10.05 10.52 10.57
N PRO A 64 -11.38 10.53 10.77
CA PRO A 64 -12.30 11.06 9.77
C PRO A 64 -11.95 12.53 9.51
N ASN A 65 -11.50 12.82 8.28
CA ASN A 65 -11.33 14.18 7.81
C ASN A 65 -12.67 14.90 8.07
N PRO A 66 -12.71 16.00 8.85
CA PRO A 66 -13.96 16.71 9.08
C PRO A 66 -14.47 17.08 7.69
N THR A 67 -15.53 16.40 7.27
CA THR A 67 -16.28 16.74 6.07
C THR A 67 -16.45 18.24 6.11
N ARG A 68 -15.87 18.92 5.13
CA ARG A 68 -16.05 20.34 4.84
C ARG A 68 -17.50 20.67 5.16
N ARG A 69 -17.74 21.29 6.32
CA ARG A 69 -19.06 21.81 6.66
C ARG A 69 -19.18 23.05 5.79
N GLU A 70 -19.76 22.91 4.62
CA GLU A 70 -20.39 24.05 3.96
C GLU A 70 -21.57 24.45 4.84
N PRO A 71 -21.52 25.68 5.36
CA PRO A 71 -22.39 26.73 4.85
C PRO A 71 -21.63 27.99 4.42
#